data_AF-A0A0F8ZTC0-F1
#
_entry.id   AF-A0A0F8ZTC0-F1
#
_cell.length_a   1.000
_cell.length_b   1.000
_cell.length_c   1.000
_cell.angle_alpha   90.00
_cell.angle_beta   90.00
_cell.angle_gamma   90.00
#
_symmetry.space_group_name_H-M   'P 1'
#
loop_
_entity.id
_entity.type
_entity.pdbx_description
1 polymer ?
#
loop_
_entity_poly.entity_id
_entity_poly.type
_entity_poly.pdbx_seq_one_letter_code
_entity_poly.pdbx_strand_id
1 'polypeptide(L)'
;CRTVSVKLERKWSPQQIAGWLKREHPDDEHACVSHETIYRSLFIQTRGVLKKELLAHLRATRAIRRSRHASLKRDGLGQIKDAVSIRERPAAVEDRAIPGHWEGDLIAGSRNSYVATLVERRSRYVLLAKVANKNTASVVAALVKQVQHLPRELRRSLTWDRGKELADHKRLTLATDLEVYFCDPHSPWQRGTNENTNRLLRQYFPKGTDLSVHSQAKLNAVARELNERPRKTLQYHSPAEKFAECVAAIG
;
A
#
# COMPACT_ATOMS: atom_id res chain seq x y z
N CYS A 1 -8.74 10.31 25.81
CA CYS A 1 -8.01 11.29 24.96
C CYS A 1 -6.60 10.84 24.57
N ARG A 2 -5.76 10.37 25.51
CA ARG A 2 -4.38 9.91 25.24
C ARG A 2 -4.28 8.88 24.11
N THR A 3 -5.13 7.84 24.12
CA THR A 3 -5.16 6.81 23.07
C THR A 3 -5.41 7.40 21.68
N VAL A 4 -6.38 8.31 21.55
CA VAL A 4 -6.70 8.97 20.27
C VAL A 4 -5.50 9.79 19.77
N SER A 5 -4.84 10.56 20.63
CA SER A 5 -3.64 11.33 20.27
C SER A 5 -2.50 10.44 19.77
N VAL A 6 -2.18 9.37 20.52
CA VAL A 6 -1.13 8.41 20.14
C VAL A 6 -1.43 7.78 18.78
N LYS A 7 -2.69 7.40 18.51
CA LYS A 7 -3.05 6.82 17.22
C LYS A 7 -3.01 7.86 16.08
N LEU A 8 -3.39 9.11 16.35
CA LEU A 8 -3.26 10.21 15.39
C LEU A 8 -1.79 10.47 15.04
N GLU A 9 -0.88 10.52 16.02
CA GLU A 9 0.57 10.67 15.79
C GLU A 9 1.14 9.54 14.92
N ARG A 10 0.59 8.33 15.07
CA ARG A 10 0.87 7.17 14.20
C ARG A 10 0.17 7.25 12.84
N LYS A 11 -0.38 8.41 12.47
CA LYS A 11 -1.08 8.71 11.21
C LYS A 11 -2.29 7.81 10.97
N TRP A 12 -3.01 7.42 12.02
CA TRP A 12 -4.32 6.79 11.89
C TRP A 12 -5.36 7.89 11.62
N SER A 13 -6.25 7.68 10.65
CA SER A 13 -7.36 8.61 10.45
C SER A 13 -8.39 8.51 11.57
N PRO A 14 -9.14 9.57 11.89
CA PRO A 14 -10.24 9.52 12.86
C PRO A 14 -11.22 8.35 12.65
N GLN A 15 -11.53 8.00 11.39
CA GLN A 15 -12.37 6.86 11.06
C GLN A 15 -11.74 5.51 11.43
N GLN A 16 -10.43 5.37 11.26
CA GLN A 16 -9.68 4.18 11.67
C GLN A 16 -9.66 4.03 13.19
N ILE A 17 -9.46 5.14 13.90
CA ILE A 17 -9.42 5.15 15.36
C ILE A 17 -10.80 4.78 15.92
N ALA A 18 -11.87 5.41 15.45
CA ALA A 18 -13.23 5.13 15.91
C ALA A 18 -13.64 3.67 15.66
N GLY A 19 -13.35 3.14 14.47
CA GLY A 19 -13.66 1.75 14.14
C GLY A 19 -12.82 0.73 14.92
N TRP A 20 -11.56 1.05 15.21
CA TRP A 20 -10.72 0.22 16.07
C TRP A 20 -11.19 0.25 17.53
N LEU A 21 -11.54 1.41 18.08
CA LEU A 21 -12.09 1.50 19.44
C LEU A 21 -13.36 0.64 19.61
N LYS A 22 -14.28 0.71 18.64
CA LYS A 22 -15.49 -0.12 18.64
C LYS A 22 -15.20 -1.62 18.59
N ARG A 23 -14.10 -2.03 17.95
CA ARG A 23 -13.67 -3.43 17.87
C ARG A 23 -13.04 -3.91 19.18
N GLU A 24 -12.17 -3.09 19.78
CA GLU A 24 -11.44 -3.45 21.00
C GLU A 24 -12.29 -3.35 22.27
N HIS A 25 -13.31 -2.51 22.24
CA HIS A 25 -14.17 -2.23 23.39
C HIS A 25 -15.65 -2.33 22.98
N PRO A 26 -16.13 -3.52 22.58
CA PRO A 26 -17.49 -3.68 22.08
C PRO A 26 -18.55 -3.40 23.17
N ASP A 27 -18.23 -3.69 24.43
CA ASP A 27 -19.16 -3.61 25.57
C ASP A 27 -18.96 -2.35 26.43
N ASP A 28 -18.01 -1.48 26.07
CA ASP A 28 -17.73 -0.22 26.79
C ASP A 28 -17.98 0.98 25.88
N GLU A 29 -19.19 1.53 25.98
CA GLU A 29 -19.59 2.73 25.23
C GLU A 29 -18.76 3.97 25.62
N HIS A 30 -18.23 4.03 26.84
CA HIS A 30 -17.41 5.14 27.31
C HIS A 30 -15.98 5.10 26.76
N ALA A 31 -15.49 3.91 26.37
CA ALA A 31 -14.24 3.74 25.63
C ALA A 31 -14.37 4.05 24.13
N CYS A 32 -15.60 4.16 23.60
CA CYS A 32 -15.88 4.44 22.20
C CYS A 32 -16.03 5.94 21.92
N VAL A 33 -15.53 6.39 20.77
CA VAL A 33 -15.77 7.76 20.28
C VAL A 33 -15.98 7.77 18.77
N SER A 34 -16.96 8.54 18.32
CA SER A 34 -17.23 8.68 16.88
C SER A 34 -16.12 9.46 16.18
N HIS A 35 -15.88 9.14 14.91
CA HIS A 35 -14.89 9.86 14.10
C HIS A 35 -15.24 11.34 13.91
N GLU A 36 -16.53 11.68 13.91
CA GLU A 36 -16.99 13.07 13.88
C GLU A 36 -16.62 13.81 15.16
N THR A 37 -16.78 13.18 16.33
CA THR A 37 -16.36 13.76 17.61
C THR A 37 -14.85 14.00 17.63
N ILE A 38 -14.04 13.06 17.11
CA ILE A 38 -12.58 13.27 16.97
C ILE A 38 -12.29 14.47 16.07
N TYR A 39 -12.97 14.60 14.91
CA TYR A 39 -12.79 15.77 14.04
C TYR A 39 -13.20 17.07 14.73
N ARG A 40 -14.38 17.12 15.37
CA ARG A 40 -14.86 18.29 16.11
C ARG A 40 -13.87 18.71 17.19
N SER A 41 -13.28 17.77 17.92
CA SER A 41 -12.26 18.05 18.95
C SER A 41 -10.92 18.55 18.38
N LEU A 42 -10.59 18.25 17.13
CA LEU A 42 -9.40 18.78 16.44
C LEU A 42 -9.62 20.18 15.87
N PHE A 43 -10.83 20.49 15.38
CA PHE A 43 -11.14 21.75 14.70
C PHE A 43 -11.73 22.84 15.61
N ILE A 44 -12.40 22.47 16.70
CA ILE A 44 -13.06 23.41 17.62
C ILE A 44 -12.17 23.63 18.84
N GLN A 45 -11.36 24.70 18.79
CA GLN A 45 -10.36 25.02 19.84
C GLN A 45 -10.95 25.22 21.24
N THR A 46 -12.21 25.68 21.35
CA THR A 46 -12.88 25.91 22.65
C THR A 46 -13.07 24.64 23.47
N ARG A 47 -12.89 23.45 22.88
CA ARG A 47 -13.00 22.17 23.61
C ARG A 47 -11.73 21.78 24.36
N GLY A 48 -10.53 22.23 23.95
CA GLY A 48 -9.25 21.96 24.65
C GLY A 48 -8.81 20.49 24.78
N VAL A 49 -9.58 19.52 24.28
CA VAL A 49 -9.37 18.07 24.54
C VAL A 49 -8.22 17.46 23.73
N LEU A 50 -7.94 17.99 22.53
CA LEU A 50 -6.86 17.54 21.65
C LEU A 50 -6.01 18.73 21.21
N LYS A 51 -4.68 18.52 21.12
CA LYS A 51 -3.74 19.55 20.66
C LYS A 51 -3.94 19.83 19.17
N LYS A 52 -3.91 21.11 18.76
CA LYS A 52 -4.04 21.55 17.36
C LYS A 52 -2.96 20.95 16.44
N GLU A 53 -1.76 20.71 16.97
CA GLU A 53 -0.63 20.10 16.26
C GLU A 53 -0.98 18.73 15.64
N LEU A 54 -1.92 18.00 16.24
CA LEU A 54 -2.37 16.69 15.73
C LEU A 54 -3.03 16.77 14.34
N LEU A 55 -3.45 17.96 13.89
CA LEU A 55 -3.93 18.19 12.53
C LEU A 55 -2.87 17.85 11.47
N ALA A 56 -1.57 18.00 11.78
CA ALA A 56 -0.49 17.68 10.87
C ALA A 56 -0.41 16.18 10.50
N HIS A 57 -1.03 15.31 11.30
CA HIS A 57 -1.06 13.87 11.05
C HIS A 57 -2.30 13.42 10.26
N LEU A 58 -3.25 14.32 9.98
CA LEU A 58 -4.38 14.03 9.12
C LEU A 58 -3.95 13.99 7.65
N ARG A 59 -4.64 13.16 6.86
CA ARG A 59 -4.33 12.96 5.44
C ARG A 59 -4.66 14.17 4.55
N ALA A 60 -5.44 15.11 5.06
CA ALA A 60 -6.09 16.14 4.26
C ALA A 60 -5.37 17.50 4.38
N THR A 61 -4.36 17.69 3.54
CA THR A 61 -4.23 18.97 2.83
C THR A 61 -4.94 18.77 1.49
N ARG A 62 -6.08 19.44 1.28
CA ARG A 62 -6.82 19.31 0.01
C ARG A 62 -5.93 19.80 -1.14
N ALA A 63 -5.30 18.89 -1.88
CA ALA A 63 -4.89 19.19 -3.24
C ALA A 63 -6.14 19.18 -4.09
N ILE A 64 -6.55 20.35 -4.59
CA ILE A 64 -7.55 20.49 -5.64
C ILE A 64 -7.22 19.45 -6.72
N ARG A 65 -8.19 18.58 -7.03
CA ARG A 65 -8.06 17.63 -8.13
C ARG A 65 -8.08 18.46 -9.42
N ARG A 66 -6.91 18.90 -9.88
CA ARG A 66 -6.79 19.50 -11.21
C ARG A 66 -7.21 18.45 -12.23
N SER A 67 -8.05 18.84 -13.19
CA SER A 67 -8.29 18.00 -14.37
C SER A 67 -6.91 17.74 -15.00
N ARG A 68 -6.55 16.47 -15.17
CA ARG A 68 -5.43 16.11 -16.02
C ARG A 68 -5.93 16.23 -17.45
N HIS A 69 -5.92 17.43 -18.02
CA HIS A 69 -5.84 17.53 -19.47
C HIS A 69 -4.54 16.84 -19.89
N ALA A 70 -4.69 15.87 -20.78
CA ALA A 70 -3.71 14.89 -21.16
C ALA A 70 -2.36 15.52 -21.52
N SER A 71 -1.33 15.31 -20.70
CA SER A 71 0.05 15.30 -21.18
C SER A 71 0.43 13.89 -21.59
N LEU A 72 -0.17 13.42 -22.69
CA LEU A 72 0.33 12.27 -23.43
C LEU A 72 1.58 12.71 -24.22
N LYS A 73 2.72 12.87 -23.55
CA LYS A 73 3.99 12.59 -24.24
C LYS A 73 4.19 11.07 -24.17
N ARG A 74 3.53 10.38 -25.10
CA ARG A 74 3.75 8.94 -25.33
C ARG A 74 4.98 8.80 -26.21
N ASP A 75 6.13 8.57 -25.59
CA ASP A 75 6.98 7.53 -26.17
C ASP A 75 6.18 6.23 -26.03
N GLY A 76 6.03 5.48 -27.10
CA GLY A 76 5.30 4.22 -27.09
C GLY A 76 5.70 3.40 -25.86
N LEU A 77 4.71 2.95 -25.08
CA LEU A 77 4.93 1.90 -24.09
C LEU A 77 5.41 0.69 -24.90
N GLY A 78 6.74 0.55 -25.02
CA GLY A 78 7.34 -0.55 -25.75
C GLY A 78 6.76 -1.87 -25.22
N GLN A 79 6.60 -2.82 -26.12
CA GLN A 79 5.99 -4.10 -25.77
C GLN A 79 6.90 -4.83 -24.76
N ILE A 80 6.30 -5.25 -23.65
CA ILE A 80 6.94 -6.23 -22.77
C ILE A 80 6.89 -7.55 -23.54
N LYS A 81 8.07 -8.08 -23.88
CA LYS A 81 8.18 -9.36 -24.57
C LYS A 81 7.57 -10.45 -23.69
N ASP A 82 6.73 -11.28 -24.27
CA ASP A 82 6.07 -12.43 -23.61
C ASP A 82 5.24 -12.03 -22.37
N ALA A 83 4.65 -10.84 -22.36
CA ALA A 83 3.78 -10.41 -21.27
C ALA A 83 2.54 -11.30 -21.16
N VAL A 84 2.38 -11.96 -20.02
CA VAL A 84 1.15 -12.71 -19.69
C VAL A 84 0.06 -11.72 -19.33
N SER A 85 -1.09 -11.82 -20.00
CA SER A 85 -2.21 -10.92 -19.80
C SER A 85 -2.86 -11.14 -18.44
N ILE A 86 -3.34 -10.06 -17.82
CA ILE A 86 -4.16 -10.12 -16.62
C ILE A 86 -5.42 -10.99 -16.76
N ARG A 87 -5.88 -11.18 -18.00
CA ARG A 87 -7.04 -12.02 -18.35
C ARG A 87 -6.76 -13.51 -18.25
N GLU A 88 -5.48 -13.90 -18.25
CA GLU A 88 -5.05 -15.29 -18.09
C GLU A 88 -4.93 -15.68 -16.60
N ARG A 89 -5.17 -14.74 -15.68
CA ARG A 89 -5.18 -15.05 -14.24
C ARG A 89 -6.31 -16.01 -13.88
N PRO A 90 -6.07 -16.95 -12.95
CA PRO A 90 -7.14 -17.77 -12.40
C PRO A 90 -8.27 -16.91 -11.80
N ALA A 91 -9.52 -17.33 -11.99
CA ALA A 91 -10.69 -16.60 -11.48
C ALA A 91 -10.66 -16.42 -9.94
N ALA A 92 -10.07 -17.37 -9.23
CA ALA A 92 -9.87 -17.33 -7.77
C ALA A 92 -9.01 -16.15 -7.29
N VAL A 93 -8.34 -15.42 -8.19
CA VAL A 93 -7.59 -14.22 -7.84
C VAL A 93 -8.54 -13.04 -7.56
N GLU A 94 -9.72 -12.99 -8.18
CA GLU A 94 -10.59 -11.80 -8.16
C GLU A 94 -11.42 -11.62 -6.89
N ASP A 95 -11.85 -12.72 -6.27
CA ASP A 95 -12.60 -12.68 -5.01
C ASP A 95 -11.73 -12.29 -3.80
N ARG A 96 -10.40 -12.35 -3.95
CA ARG A 96 -9.40 -12.05 -2.91
C ARG A 96 -9.53 -12.98 -1.69
N ALA A 97 -10.11 -14.16 -1.87
CA ALA A 97 -10.30 -15.17 -0.83
C ALA A 97 -9.02 -15.95 -0.57
N ILE A 98 -8.16 -16.13 -1.58
CA ILE A 98 -6.89 -16.85 -1.46
C ILE A 98 -5.76 -15.86 -1.17
N PRO A 99 -4.94 -16.08 -0.12
CA PRO A 99 -3.81 -15.22 0.17
C PRO A 99 -2.64 -15.52 -0.78
N GLY A 100 -1.78 -14.52 -0.98
CA GLY A 100 -0.55 -14.67 -1.78
C GLY A 100 -0.66 -14.17 -3.21
N HIS A 101 -1.76 -13.49 -3.54
CA HIS A 101 -1.89 -12.70 -4.75
C HIS A 101 -1.56 -11.24 -4.46
N TRP A 102 -0.63 -10.67 -5.20
CA TRP A 102 -0.06 -9.35 -4.94
C TRP A 102 -0.36 -8.39 -6.09
N GLU A 103 -0.57 -7.11 -5.76
CA GLU A 103 -0.57 -6.00 -6.71
C GLU A 103 0.69 -5.17 -6.49
N GLY A 104 1.45 -4.92 -7.55
CA GLY A 104 2.69 -4.17 -7.49
C GLY A 104 2.69 -2.88 -8.30
N ASP A 105 3.60 -1.97 -7.96
CA ASP A 105 3.82 -0.69 -8.65
C ASP A 105 5.20 -0.11 -8.36
N LEU A 106 5.61 0.87 -9.15
CA LEU A 106 6.81 1.67 -8.89
C LEU A 106 6.42 3.11 -8.54
N ILE A 107 6.63 3.47 -7.27
CA ILE A 107 6.52 4.86 -6.84
C ILE A 107 7.77 5.62 -7.28
N ALA A 108 7.58 6.62 -8.14
CA ALA A 108 8.62 7.58 -8.51
C ALA A 108 8.68 8.78 -7.55
N GLY A 109 9.90 9.20 -7.25
CA GLY A 109 10.28 10.44 -6.57
C GLY A 109 11.00 11.42 -7.51
N SER A 110 11.61 12.46 -6.93
CA SER A 110 12.55 13.31 -7.67
C SER A 110 13.91 12.63 -7.83
N ARG A 111 14.80 13.23 -8.64
CA ARG A 111 16.18 12.75 -8.85
C ARG A 111 16.27 11.28 -9.31
N ASN A 112 15.33 10.83 -10.14
CA ASN A 112 15.27 9.44 -10.64
C ASN A 112 15.35 8.40 -9.50
N SER A 113 14.64 8.66 -8.40
CA SER A 113 14.56 7.74 -7.27
C SER A 113 13.23 6.98 -7.27
N TYR A 114 13.27 5.71 -6.86
CA TYR A 114 12.15 4.79 -6.99
C TYR A 114 12.02 3.86 -5.78
N VAL A 115 10.77 3.51 -5.46
CA VAL A 115 10.42 2.49 -4.46
C VAL A 115 9.39 1.56 -5.10
N ALA A 116 9.69 0.27 -5.13
CA ALA A 116 8.70 -0.72 -5.55
C ALA A 116 7.75 -1.01 -4.38
N THR A 117 6.45 -1.07 -4.67
CA THR A 117 5.42 -1.40 -3.70
C THR A 117 4.80 -2.73 -4.07
N LEU A 118 4.56 -3.59 -3.09
CA LEU A 118 3.79 -4.83 -3.23
C LEU A 118 2.69 -4.81 -2.18
N VAL A 119 1.46 -5.12 -2.60
CA VAL A 119 0.30 -5.14 -1.71
C VAL A 119 -0.47 -6.44 -1.90
N GLU A 120 -0.57 -7.24 -0.85
CA GLU A 120 -1.28 -8.50 -0.86
C GLU A 120 -2.81 -8.25 -0.95
N ARG A 121 -3.51 -8.95 -1.84
CA ARG A 121 -4.90 -8.66 -2.21
C ARG A 121 -5.91 -9.07 -1.13
N ARG A 122 -5.62 -10.02 -0.24
CA ARG A 122 -6.55 -10.42 0.82
C ARG A 122 -6.39 -9.54 2.07
N SER A 123 -5.23 -9.63 2.71
CA SER A 123 -4.81 -8.96 3.94
C SER A 123 -4.47 -7.48 3.77
N ARG A 124 -4.22 -6.99 2.54
CA ARG A 124 -3.70 -5.63 2.27
C ARG A 124 -2.29 -5.40 2.82
N TYR A 125 -1.56 -6.45 3.12
CA TYR A 125 -0.20 -6.36 3.66
C TYR A 125 0.73 -5.71 2.64
N VAL A 126 1.51 -4.73 3.09
CA VAL A 126 2.38 -3.92 2.24
C VAL A 126 3.83 -4.32 2.46
N LEU A 127 4.55 -4.55 1.36
CA LEU A 127 6.01 -4.58 1.32
C LEU A 127 6.51 -3.41 0.47
N LEU A 128 7.66 -2.87 0.85
CA LEU A 128 8.33 -1.80 0.13
C LEU A 128 9.75 -2.24 -0.18
N ALA A 129 10.16 -2.16 -1.44
CA ALA A 129 11.53 -2.46 -1.86
C ALA A 129 12.23 -1.18 -2.31
N LYS A 130 13.41 -0.92 -1.74
CA LYS A 130 14.31 0.11 -2.27
C LYS A 130 14.82 -0.36 -3.62
N VAL A 131 14.70 0.51 -4.63
CA VAL A 131 15.21 0.24 -5.97
C VAL A 131 16.31 1.25 -6.29
N ALA A 132 17.43 0.77 -6.84
CA ALA A 132 18.56 1.64 -7.21
C ALA A 132 18.20 2.60 -8.35
N ASN A 133 17.49 2.10 -9.36
CA ASN A 133 17.02 2.84 -10.52
C ASN A 133 15.85 2.10 -11.18
N LYS A 134 15.25 2.73 -12.18
CA LYS A 134 14.10 2.21 -12.92
C LYS A 134 14.45 1.25 -14.07
N ASN A 135 15.59 0.59 -13.99
CA ASN A 135 15.96 -0.40 -14.99
C ASN A 135 15.46 -1.76 -14.53
N THR A 136 15.03 -2.58 -15.49
CA THR A 136 14.42 -3.88 -15.24
C THR A 136 15.23 -4.77 -14.29
N ALA A 137 16.54 -4.86 -14.49
CA ALA A 137 17.41 -5.66 -13.64
C ALA A 137 17.40 -5.19 -12.16
N SER A 138 17.34 -3.87 -11.94
CA SER A 138 17.31 -3.31 -10.58
C SER A 138 15.98 -3.54 -9.88
N VAL A 139 14.88 -3.38 -10.62
CA VAL A 139 13.52 -3.64 -10.10
C VAL A 139 13.35 -5.13 -9.79
N VAL A 140 13.69 -6.01 -10.74
CA VAL A 140 13.60 -7.47 -10.55
C VAL A 140 14.46 -7.93 -9.37
N ALA A 141 15.71 -7.49 -9.26
CA ALA A 141 16.57 -7.87 -8.13
C ALA A 141 16.00 -7.42 -6.78
N ALA A 142 15.45 -6.20 -6.70
CA ALA A 142 14.81 -5.70 -5.48
C ALA A 142 13.56 -6.51 -5.11
N LEU A 143 12.73 -6.86 -6.10
CA LEU A 143 11.53 -7.67 -5.91
C LEU A 143 11.86 -9.09 -5.46
N VAL A 144 12.82 -9.76 -6.11
CA VAL A 144 13.29 -11.10 -5.71
C VAL A 144 13.72 -11.09 -4.24
N LYS A 145 14.55 -10.11 -3.84
CA LYS A 145 15.01 -9.99 -2.46
C LYS A 145 13.86 -9.85 -1.46
N GLN A 146 12.81 -9.08 -1.78
CA GLN A 146 11.67 -8.92 -0.87
C GLN A 146 10.77 -10.15 -0.84
N VAL A 147 10.46 -10.72 -2.00
CA VAL A 147 9.53 -11.86 -2.12
C VAL A 147 10.12 -13.12 -1.51
N GLN A 148 11.44 -13.32 -1.56
CA GLN A 148 12.12 -14.47 -0.96
C GLN A 148 11.98 -14.55 0.57
N HIS A 149 11.60 -13.47 1.25
CA HIS A 149 11.30 -13.49 2.68
C HIS A 149 9.90 -14.01 3.02
N LEU A 150 9.03 -14.21 2.02
CA LEU A 150 7.67 -14.71 2.22
C LEU A 150 7.64 -16.25 2.24
N PRO A 151 6.75 -16.90 2.98
CA PRO A 151 6.43 -18.32 2.79
C PRO A 151 6.06 -18.61 1.32
N ARG A 152 6.44 -19.78 0.80
CA ARG A 152 6.27 -20.13 -0.63
C ARG A 152 4.79 -20.10 -1.03
N GLU A 153 3.91 -20.49 -0.13
CA GLU A 153 2.47 -20.57 -0.29
C GLU A 153 1.81 -19.19 -0.43
N LEU A 154 2.54 -18.13 -0.05
CA LEU A 154 2.13 -16.74 -0.22
C LEU A 154 2.75 -16.08 -1.46
N ARG A 155 3.47 -16.82 -2.31
CA ARG A 155 4.09 -16.30 -3.54
C ARG A 155 3.33 -16.75 -4.79
N ARG A 156 1.99 -16.60 -4.81
CA ARG A 156 1.17 -17.15 -5.90
C ARG A 156 1.26 -16.33 -7.17
N SER A 157 0.93 -15.04 -7.10
CA SER A 157 1.04 -14.18 -8.28
C SER A 157 1.24 -12.72 -7.97
N LEU A 158 1.76 -11.99 -8.96
CA LEU A 158 1.99 -10.56 -8.95
C LEU A 158 1.31 -9.93 -10.17
N THR A 159 0.48 -8.92 -9.92
CA THR A 159 -0.10 -8.09 -10.97
C THR A 159 0.62 -6.76 -11.04
N TRP A 160 1.18 -6.45 -12.21
CA TRP A 160 1.94 -5.22 -12.46
C TRP A 160 1.33 -4.40 -13.61
N ASP A 161 1.67 -3.11 -13.68
CA ASP A 161 1.32 -2.29 -14.84
C ASP A 161 2.19 -2.66 -16.06
N ARG A 162 1.87 -2.14 -17.25
CA ARG A 162 2.68 -2.38 -18.45
C ARG A 162 3.96 -1.52 -18.50
N GLY A 163 4.52 -1.16 -17.35
CA GLY A 163 5.80 -0.47 -17.26
C GLY A 163 6.96 -1.36 -17.69
N LYS A 164 7.92 -0.81 -18.45
CA LYS A 164 9.14 -1.53 -18.87
C LYS A 164 10.04 -1.96 -17.71
N GLU A 165 9.80 -1.39 -16.54
CA GLU A 165 10.38 -1.73 -15.23
C GLU A 165 10.37 -3.24 -14.94
N LEU A 166 9.38 -3.97 -15.47
CA LEU A 166 9.24 -5.41 -15.25
C LEU A 166 9.31 -6.22 -16.55
N ALA A 167 10.05 -5.73 -17.55
CA ALA A 167 10.18 -6.42 -18.84
C ALA A 167 10.74 -7.86 -18.71
N ASP A 168 11.70 -8.08 -17.82
CA ASP A 168 12.32 -9.38 -17.51
C ASP A 168 11.62 -10.08 -16.33
N HIS A 169 10.29 -10.05 -16.34
CA HIS A 169 9.46 -10.68 -15.31
C HIS A 169 9.67 -12.19 -15.20
N LYS A 170 10.08 -12.86 -16.28
CA LYS A 170 10.39 -14.30 -16.29
C LYS A 170 11.51 -14.65 -15.30
N ARG A 171 12.51 -13.77 -15.15
CA ARG A 171 13.57 -13.95 -14.14
C ARG A 171 13.02 -13.85 -12.72
N LEU A 172 12.05 -12.98 -12.47
CA LEU A 172 11.36 -12.91 -11.18
C LEU A 172 10.61 -14.23 -10.90
N THR A 173 9.83 -14.71 -11.87
CA THR A 173 9.10 -15.97 -11.74
C THR A 173 10.05 -17.14 -11.49
N LEU A 174 11.12 -17.28 -12.28
CA LEU A 174 12.11 -18.35 -12.12
C LEU A 174 12.78 -18.34 -10.73
N ALA A 175 13.06 -17.16 -10.17
CA ALA A 175 13.75 -17.03 -8.90
C ALA A 175 12.85 -17.17 -7.66
N THR A 176 11.52 -17.12 -7.82
CA THR A 176 10.60 -16.98 -6.68
C THR A 176 9.33 -17.84 -6.75
N ASP A 177 9.09 -18.54 -7.86
CA ASP A 177 7.82 -19.20 -8.22
C ASP A 177 6.63 -18.24 -8.34
N LEU A 178 6.85 -16.92 -8.35
CA LEU A 178 5.80 -15.92 -8.43
C LEU A 178 5.36 -15.70 -9.88
N GLU A 179 4.13 -16.07 -10.21
CA GLU A 179 3.57 -15.82 -11.54
C GLU A 179 3.31 -14.32 -11.76
N VAL A 180 3.75 -13.75 -12.87
CA VAL A 180 3.59 -12.32 -13.16
C VAL A 180 2.57 -12.09 -14.27
N TYR A 181 1.62 -11.21 -14.00
CA TYR A 181 0.55 -10.83 -14.91
C TYR A 181 0.51 -9.31 -15.12
N PHE A 182 0.21 -8.88 -16.35
CA PHE A 182 0.22 -7.47 -16.72
C PHE A 182 -1.17 -6.93 -17.02
N CYS A 183 -1.51 -5.79 -16.41
CA CYS A 183 -2.77 -5.09 -16.66
C CYS A 183 -2.99 -4.78 -18.14
N ASP A 184 -4.27 -4.64 -18.50
CA ASP A 184 -4.65 -4.10 -19.80
C ASP A 184 -4.22 -2.62 -19.89
N PRO A 185 -3.87 -2.13 -21.10
CA PRO A 185 -3.66 -0.71 -21.31
C PRO A 185 -4.85 0.11 -20.81
N HIS A 186 -4.56 1.29 -20.26
CA HIS A 186 -5.59 2.25 -19.81
C HIS A 186 -6.55 1.70 -18.75
N SER A 187 -6.17 0.64 -18.04
CA SER A 187 -7.02 -0.06 -17.05
C SER A 187 -6.50 0.02 -15.60
N PRO A 188 -6.29 1.22 -15.02
CA PRO A 188 -5.73 1.36 -13.67
C PRO A 188 -6.57 0.70 -12.56
N TRP A 189 -7.88 0.56 -12.77
CA TRP A 189 -8.79 -0.07 -11.80
C TRP A 189 -8.45 -1.55 -11.52
N GLN A 190 -7.72 -2.21 -12.43
CA GLN A 190 -7.24 -3.57 -12.25
C GLN A 190 -6.20 -3.73 -11.12
N ARG A 191 -5.66 -2.60 -10.60
CA ARG A 191 -4.79 -2.53 -9.40
C ARG A 191 -5.32 -1.54 -8.35
N GLY A 192 -6.63 -1.52 -8.15
CA GLY A 192 -7.28 -0.58 -7.23
C GLY A 192 -6.77 -0.65 -5.78
N THR A 193 -6.23 -1.80 -5.33
CA THR A 193 -5.64 -1.91 -3.99
C THR A 193 -4.34 -1.13 -3.92
N ASN A 194 -3.46 -1.34 -4.90
CA ASN A 194 -2.17 -0.69 -4.94
C ASN A 194 -2.32 0.84 -5.11
N GLU A 195 -3.26 1.31 -5.94
CA GLU A 195 -3.53 2.76 -6.06
C GLU A 195 -3.93 3.41 -4.73
N ASN A 196 -4.82 2.77 -3.98
CA ASN A 196 -5.23 3.26 -2.66
C ASN A 196 -4.05 3.23 -1.67
N THR A 197 -3.26 2.17 -1.67
CA THR A 197 -2.07 2.06 -0.82
C THR A 197 -1.02 3.11 -1.15
N ASN A 198 -0.75 3.35 -2.44
CA ASN A 198 0.18 4.39 -2.88
C ASN A 198 -0.26 5.78 -2.42
N ARG A 199 -1.57 6.06 -2.39
CA ARG A 199 -2.11 7.31 -1.82
C ARG A 199 -1.79 7.44 -0.33
N LEU A 200 -1.83 6.35 0.43
CA LEU A 200 -1.47 6.35 1.85
C LEU A 200 0.04 6.55 2.04
N LEU A 201 0.85 5.89 1.21
CA LEU A 201 2.32 6.04 1.23
C LEU A 201 2.76 7.48 0.97
N ARG A 202 1.97 8.30 0.27
CA ARG A 202 2.27 9.74 0.08
C ARG A 202 2.29 10.57 1.37
N GLN A 203 1.78 10.06 2.50
CA GLN A 203 1.99 10.68 3.83
C GLN A 203 3.41 10.48 4.38
N TYR A 204 4.18 9.56 3.78
CA TYR A 204 5.57 9.25 4.13
C TYR A 204 6.53 9.69 3.04
N PHE A 205 6.08 9.56 1.79
CA PHE A 205 6.83 9.86 0.58
C PHE A 205 6.06 10.90 -0.25
N PRO A 206 6.01 12.17 0.18
CA PRO A 206 5.30 13.21 -0.55
C PRO A 206 5.73 13.27 -2.02
N LYS A 207 4.83 13.71 -2.90
CA LYS A 207 5.18 13.80 -4.32
C LYS A 207 6.31 14.82 -4.52
N GLY A 208 7.26 14.48 -5.38
CA GLY A 208 8.40 15.36 -5.70
C GLY A 208 9.57 15.30 -4.72
N THR A 209 9.50 14.49 -3.66
CA THR A 209 10.64 14.27 -2.76
C THR A 209 11.61 13.24 -3.32
N ASP A 210 12.87 13.37 -2.93
CA ASP A 210 13.91 12.39 -3.26
C ASP A 210 13.72 11.15 -2.37
N LEU A 211 13.48 10.00 -2.98
CA LEU A 211 13.29 8.72 -2.30
C LEU A 211 14.62 7.99 -2.07
N SER A 212 15.70 8.42 -2.73
CA SER A 212 17.01 7.78 -2.61
C SER A 212 17.56 7.88 -1.19
N VAL A 213 17.16 8.94 -0.46
CA VAL A 213 17.51 9.21 0.95
C VAL A 213 16.96 8.17 1.92
N HIS A 214 15.96 7.38 1.51
CA HIS A 214 15.37 6.35 2.37
C HIS A 214 16.13 5.03 2.24
N SER A 215 16.63 4.52 3.37
CA SER A 215 17.20 3.18 3.46
C SER A 215 16.10 2.11 3.42
N GLN A 216 16.47 0.86 3.08
CA GLN A 216 15.53 -0.27 3.15
C GLN A 216 14.94 -0.43 4.56
N ALA A 217 15.74 -0.21 5.62
CA ALA A 217 15.26 -0.25 7.00
C ALA A 217 14.17 0.81 7.26
N LYS A 218 14.34 2.03 6.74
CA LYS A 218 13.31 3.07 6.84
C LYS A 218 12.03 2.69 6.09
N LEU A 219 12.16 2.09 4.91
CA LEU A 219 11.00 1.58 4.15
C LEU A 219 10.27 0.48 4.93
N ASN A 220 11.00 -0.46 5.55
CA ASN A 220 10.41 -1.51 6.38
C ASN A 220 9.65 -0.91 7.58
N ALA A 221 10.19 0.11 8.24
CA ALA A 221 9.50 0.80 9.33
C ALA A 221 8.20 1.48 8.86
N VAL A 222 8.22 2.14 7.68
CA VAL A 222 7.01 2.73 7.10
C VAL A 222 5.98 1.68 6.71
N ALA A 223 6.41 0.56 6.12
CA ALA A 223 5.55 -0.56 5.80
C ALA A 223 4.89 -1.13 7.07
N ARG A 224 5.67 -1.32 8.15
CA ARG A 224 5.19 -1.76 9.46
C ARG A 224 4.11 -0.83 10.01
N GLU A 225 4.34 0.49 10.05
CA GLU A 225 3.31 1.44 10.49
C GLU A 225 2.03 1.38 9.65
N LEU A 226 2.15 1.11 8.35
CA LEU A 226 1.01 0.97 7.44
C LEU A 226 0.29 -0.38 7.61
N ASN A 227 1.02 -1.43 7.96
CA ASN A 227 0.50 -2.77 8.20
C ASN A 227 -0.12 -2.91 9.59
N GLU A 228 0.27 -2.10 10.57
CA GLU A 228 -0.35 -2.04 11.90
C GLU A 228 -1.59 -1.11 11.93
N ARG A 229 -1.92 -0.45 10.81
CA ARG A 229 -3.07 0.45 10.71
C ARG A 229 -4.35 -0.29 10.32
N PRO A 230 -5.44 -0.17 11.09
CA PRO A 230 -6.69 -0.90 10.84
C PRO A 230 -7.33 -0.45 9.53
N ARG A 231 -8.01 -1.37 8.85
CA ARG A 231 -8.69 -1.11 7.57
C ARG A 231 -10.17 -1.36 7.71
N LYS A 232 -11.01 -0.39 7.32
CA LYS A 232 -12.47 -0.58 7.27
C LYS A 232 -12.85 -1.81 6.43
N THR A 233 -12.15 -2.04 5.31
CA THR A 233 -12.37 -3.20 4.43
C THR A 233 -12.01 -4.54 5.08
N LEU A 234 -11.26 -4.54 6.17
CA LEU A 234 -10.92 -5.73 6.97
C LEU A 234 -11.65 -5.71 8.31
N GLN A 235 -12.83 -5.06 8.38
CA GLN A 235 -13.60 -4.90 9.63
C GLN A 235 -12.76 -4.28 10.76
N TYR A 236 -11.89 -3.35 10.40
CA TYR A 236 -10.94 -2.69 11.29
C TYR A 236 -9.85 -3.60 11.88
N HIS A 237 -9.63 -4.81 11.36
CA HIS A 237 -8.34 -5.49 11.48
C HIS A 237 -7.25 -4.76 10.70
N SER A 238 -6.04 -4.87 11.19
CA SER A 238 -4.82 -4.40 10.56
C SER A 238 -4.33 -5.43 9.53
N PRO A 239 -3.66 -4.98 8.46
CA PRO A 239 -3.05 -5.89 7.51
C PRO A 239 -2.08 -6.88 8.15
N ALA A 240 -1.34 -6.48 9.19
CA ALA A 240 -0.44 -7.35 9.93
C ALA A 240 -1.20 -8.49 10.63
N GLU A 241 -2.32 -8.20 11.32
CA GLU A 241 -3.18 -9.23 11.93
C GLU A 241 -3.69 -10.21 10.88
N LYS A 242 -4.26 -9.71 9.77
CA LYS A 242 -4.79 -10.57 8.70
C LYS A 242 -3.72 -11.36 7.96
N PHE A 243 -2.53 -10.81 7.80
CA PHE A 243 -1.43 -11.52 7.18
C PHE A 243 -0.89 -12.62 8.10
N ALA A 244 -0.79 -12.36 9.41
CA ALA A 244 -0.41 -13.37 10.40
C ALA A 244 -1.40 -14.54 10.44
N GLU A 245 -2.71 -14.27 10.38
CA GLU A 245 -3.75 -15.31 10.23
C GLU A 245 -3.52 -16.16 8.97
N CYS A 246 -3.15 -15.54 7.84
CA CYS A 246 -2.87 -16.28 6.60
C CYS A 246 -1.61 -17.15 6.72
N VAL A 247 -0.54 -16.63 7.34
CA VAL A 247 0.69 -17.39 7.59
C VAL A 247 0.43 -18.56 8.54
N ALA A 248 -0.35 -18.34 9.60
CA ALA A 248 -0.68 -19.38 10.57
C ALA A 248 -1.56 -20.50 9.97
N ALA A 249 -2.36 -20.20 8.94
CA ALA A 249 -3.18 -21.20 8.26
C ALA A 249 -2.42 -22.05 7.22
N ILE A 250 -1.16 -21.74 6.95
CA ILE A 250 -0.29 -22.46 6.00
C ILE A 250 0.53 -23.56 6.70
N GLY A 251 0.80 -23.39 8.00
CA GLY A 251 1.48 -24.37 8.85
C GLY A 251 0.51 -25.17 9.69
#